data_AF-A0A4U9HW31-F1
#
_entry.id   AF-A0A4U9HW31-F1
#
_cell.length_a   1.000
_cell.length_b   1.000
_cell.length_c   1.000
_cell.angle_alpha   90.00
_cell.angle_beta   90.00
_cell.angle_gamma   90.00
#
_symmetry.space_group_name_H-M   'P 1'
#
loop_
_entity.id
_entity.type
_entity.pdbx_description
1 polymer ?
#
loop_
_entity_poly.entity_id
_entity_poly.type
_entity_poly.pdbx_seq_one_letter_code
_entity_poly.pdbx_strand_id
1 'polypeptide(L)' 'MLCGRLKRIVVRIETLPIDESLHGDYFNDKQYKRQFQLWLNTLWQEKDRLLDKLKRQTKNAGQ' A
#
# COMPACT_ATOMS: atom_id res chain seq x y z
N MET A 1 -25.62 9.26 8.19
CA MET A 1 -25.49 9.38 6.72
C MET A 1 -24.37 10.37 6.39
N LEU A 2 -23.39 9.97 5.56
CA LEU A 2 -22.25 10.79 5.10
C LEU A 2 -22.63 11.76 3.96
N CYS A 3 -23.93 11.98 3.73
CA CYS A 3 -24.47 12.80 2.66
C CYS A 3 -24.28 14.28 3.00
N GLY A 4 -23.11 14.85 2.63
CA GLY A 4 -22.93 16.30 2.61
C GLY A 4 -21.51 16.81 2.85
N ARG A 5 -20.59 16.01 3.42
CA ARG A 5 -19.20 16.45 3.71
C ARG A 5 -18.11 15.76 2.88
N LEU A 6 -18.48 14.73 2.09
CA LEU A 6 -17.53 14.01 1.26
C LEU A 6 -17.29 14.77 -0.06
N LYS A 7 -16.17 15.48 -0.15
CA LYS A 7 -15.86 16.33 -1.32
C LYS A 7 -15.19 15.58 -2.47
N ARG A 8 -14.44 14.51 -2.17
CA ARG A 8 -13.69 13.75 -3.18
C ARG A 8 -13.34 12.37 -2.64
N ILE A 9 -13.50 11.34 -3.47
CA ILE A 9 -12.99 9.99 -3.25
C ILE A 9 -11.94 9.71 -4.33
N VAL A 10 -10.79 9.18 -3.93
CA VAL A 10 -9.75 8.72 -4.86
C VAL A 10 -9.54 7.23 -4.60
N VAL A 11 -9.83 6.41 -5.61
CA VAL A 11 -9.60 4.96 -5.57
C VAL A 11 -8.46 4.62 -6.51
N ARG A 12 -7.47 3.90 -6.00
CA ARG A 12 -6.36 3.36 -6.79
C ARG A 12 -6.18 1.89 -6.45
N ILE A 13 -6.13 1.07 -7.49
CA ILE A 13 -5.98 -0.39 -7.39
C ILE A 13 -4.68 -0.75 -8.09
N GLU A 14 -3.91 -1.62 -7.45
CA GLU A 14 -2.69 -2.18 -8.00
C GLU A 14 -2.70 -3.68 -7.72
N THR A 15 -2.51 -4.46 -8.77
CA THR A 15 -2.40 -5.91 -8.71
C THR A 15 -0.93 -6.29 -8.80
N LEU A 16 -0.43 -6.99 -7.79
CA LEU A 16 0.94 -7.50 -7.78
C LEU A 16 0.91 -9.01 -8.02
N PRO A 17 1.76 -9.53 -8.91
CA PRO A 17 1.92 -10.97 -9.05
C PRO A 17 2.51 -11.53 -7.76
N ILE A 18 2.07 -12.74 -7.38
CA ILE A 18 2.71 -13.49 -6.30
C ILE A 18 3.96 -14.13 -6.88
N ASP A 19 5.12 -13.56 -6.54
CA ASP A 19 6.41 -14.11 -6.92
C ASP A 19 6.68 -15.44 -6.19
N GLU A 20 7.46 -16.33 -6.79
CA GLU A 20 7.84 -17.61 -6.17
C GLU A 20 8.56 -17.43 -4.83
N SER A 21 9.29 -16.32 -4.66
CA SER A 21 9.94 -15.98 -3.38
C SER A 21 8.96 -15.67 -2.24
N LEU A 22 7.66 -15.54 -2.53
CA LEU A 22 6.58 -15.37 -1.55
C LEU A 22 5.86 -16.70 -1.24
N HIS A 23 6.40 -17.82 -1.72
CA HIS A 23 5.95 -19.16 -1.36
C HIS A 23 6.94 -19.80 -0.37
N GLY A 24 6.59 -19.77 0.91
CA GLY A 24 7.39 -20.41 1.96
C GLY A 24 6.67 -20.44 3.30
N ASP A 25 7.28 -21.14 4.26
CA ASP A 25 6.70 -21.32 5.59
C ASP A 25 6.96 -20.10 6.48
N TYR A 26 5.98 -19.21 6.56
CA TYR A 26 6.07 -18.01 7.38
C TYR A 26 6.26 -18.26 8.88
N PHE A 27 5.79 -19.40 9.39
CA PHE A 27 5.78 -19.68 10.84
C PHE A 27 7.02 -20.44 11.29
N ASN A 28 7.45 -21.43 10.50
CA ASN A 28 8.52 -22.33 10.89
C ASN A 28 9.88 -21.97 10.25
N ASP A 29 9.90 -21.20 9.16
CA ASP A 29 11.14 -20.74 8.53
C ASP A 29 11.47 -19.28 8.89
N LYS A 30 12.46 -19.10 9.76
CA LYS A 30 12.93 -17.78 10.22
C LYS A 30 13.54 -16.94 9.09
N GLN A 31 14.25 -17.56 8.16
CA GLN A 31 14.89 -16.85 7.06
C GLN A 31 13.83 -16.33 6.10
N TYR A 32 12.90 -17.20 5.71
CA TYR A 32 11.77 -16.84 4.89
C TYR A 32 10.92 -15.74 5.53
N LYS A 33 10.57 -15.89 6.81
CA LYS A 33 9.83 -14.86 7.57
C LYS A 33 10.51 -13.49 7.48
N ARG A 34 11.84 -13.43 7.62
CA ARG A 34 12.59 -12.17 7.53
C ARG A 34 12.51 -11.57 6.12
N GLN A 35 12.69 -12.37 5.08
CA GLN A 35 12.60 -11.91 3.69
C GLN A 35 11.20 -11.40 3.35
N PHE A 36 10.16 -12.16 3.74
CA PHE A 36 8.78 -11.76 3.57
C PHE A 36 8.46 -10.44 4.29
N GLN A 37 8.92 -10.29 5.54
CA GLN A 37 8.75 -9.05 6.32
C GLN A 37 9.44 -7.86 5.65
N LEU A 38 10.64 -8.04 5.11
CA LEU A 38 11.33 -6.98 4.36
C LEU A 38 10.55 -6.57 3.11
N TRP A 39 10.08 -7.53 2.32
CA TRP A 39 9.25 -7.28 1.15
C TRP A 39 7.96 -6.52 1.52
N LEU A 40 7.25 -6.98 2.55
CA LEU A 40 6.01 -6.35 3.02
C LEU A 40 6.25 -4.90 3.48
N ASN A 41 7.33 -4.65 4.21
CA ASN A 41 7.68 -3.31 4.67
C ASN A 41 8.01 -2.37 3.51
N THR A 42 8.74 -2.84 2.49
CA THR A 42 8.99 -2.06 1.27
C THR A 42 7.69 -1.69 0.58
N LEU A 43 6.76 -2.65 0.43
CA LEU A 43 5.45 -2.39 -0.17
C LEU A 43 4.64 -1.33 0.60
N TRP A 44 4.68 -1.37 1.94
CA TRP A 44 4.05 -0.33 2.76
C TRP A 44 4.66 1.05 2.55
N GLN A 45 6.00 1.16 2.54
CA GLN A 45 6.68 2.43 2.32
C GLN A 45 6.34 3.05 0.95
N GLU A 46 6.20 2.23 -0.09
CA GLU A 46 5.78 2.70 -1.40
C GLU A 46 4.35 3.23 -1.40
N LYS A 47 3.42 2.51 -0.73
CA LYS A 47 2.03 2.97 -0.56
C LYS A 47 1.95 4.28 0.23
N ASP A 48 2.77 4.45 1.26
CA ASP A 48 2.81 5.70 2.03
C ASP A 48 3.25 6.88 1.17
N ARG A 49 4.34 6.72 0.39
CA ARG A 49 4.79 7.75 -0.57
C ARG A 49 3.72 8.09 -1.59
N LEU A 50 2.99 7.09 -2.08
CA LEU A 50 1.87 7.28 -2.99
C LEU A 50 0.73 8.08 -2.33
N LEU A 51 0.33 7.71 -1.12
CA LEU A 51 -0.70 8.43 -0.37
C LEU A 51 -0.31 9.88 -0.13
N ASP A 52 0.95 10.14 0.23
CA ASP A 52 1.46 11.50 0.42
C ASP A 52 1.42 12.32 -0.87
N LYS A 53 1.79 11.72 -2.00
CA LYS A 53 1.65 12.35 -3.32
C LYS A 53 0.20 12.68 -3.64
N LEU A 54 -0.72 11.75 -3.42
CA LEU A 54 -2.15 11.94 -3.67
C LEU A 54 -2.76 13.01 -2.76
N LYS A 55 -2.38 13.04 -1.47
CA LYS A 55 -2.79 14.11 -0.53
C LYS A 55 -2.31 15.48 -1.00
N ARG A 56 -1.07 15.60 -1.50
CA ARG A 56 -0.54 16.87 -2.04
C ARG A 56 -1.29 17.32 -3.29
N GLN A 57 -1.50 16.41 -4.24
CA GLN A 57 -2.21 16.71 -5.49
C GLN A 57 -3.68 17.11 -5.25
N THR A 58 -4.34 16.42 -4.31
CA THR A 58 -5.75 16.69 -4.01
C THR A 58 -5.98 17.97 -3.19
N LYS A 59 -4.98 18.43 -2.41
CA LYS A 59 -5.02 19.76 -1.77
C LYS A 59 -5.02 20.91 -2.79
N ASN A 60 -4.33 20.76 -3.92
CA ASN A 60 -4.17 21.83 -4.91
C ASN A 60 -5.32 21.90 -5.93
N ALA A 61 -6.02 20.79 -6.18
CA ALA A 61 -7.12 20.72 -7.16
C ALA A 61 -8.49 21.12 -6.57
N GLY A 62 -8.51 21.95 -5.53
CA GLY A 62 -9.72 22.45 -4.86
C GLY A 62 -9.57 23.87 -4.30
N GLN A 63 -8.52 24.59 -4.71
CA GLN A 63 -8.47 26.06 -4.69
C GLN A 63 -8.96 26.58 -6.04
#